data_AF-A0AA40WEZ5-F1
#
_entry.id   AF-A0AA40WEZ5-F1
#
_cell.length_a   1.000
_cell.length_b   1.000
_cell.length_c   1.000
_cell.angle_alpha   90.00
_cell.angle_beta   90.00
_cell.angle_gamma   90.00
#
_symmetry.space_group_name_H-M   'P 1'
#
loop_
_entity.id
_entity.type
_entity.pdbx_description
1 polymer ?
#
loop_
_entity_poly.entity_id
_entity_poly.type
_entity_poly.pdbx_seq_one_letter_code
_entity_poly.pdbx_strand_id
1 'polypeptide(L)' 'MADLDDIKDCKDFHTDKPQPNTLFALKCCGALDCRMQSRLAMIFNPNTRKTVMLAFDHGYFQGPTTGLERIDIHI' A
#
# COMPACT_ATOMS: atom_id res chain seq x y z
N MET A 1 -20.08 49.81 11.88
CA MET A 1 -20.02 48.34 12.05
C MET A 1 -18.71 47.91 11.41
N ALA A 2 -17.93 47.07 12.09
CA ALA A 2 -16.56 46.71 11.69
C ALA A 2 -16.51 46.14 10.26
N ASP A 3 -15.41 46.43 9.58
CA ASP A 3 -15.05 46.04 8.22
C ASP A 3 -15.54 44.63 7.83
N LEU A 4 -16.52 44.57 6.93
CA LEU A 4 -16.99 43.34 6.29
C LEU A 4 -16.28 43.08 4.95
N ASP A 5 -15.35 43.94 4.55
CA ASP A 5 -14.73 43.96 3.22
C ASP A 5 -13.48 43.06 3.08
N ASP A 6 -13.06 42.35 4.14
CA ASP A 6 -11.85 41.50 4.12
C ASP A 6 -12.09 40.03 4.52
N ILE A 7 -13.33 39.54 4.42
CA ILE A 7 -13.59 38.09 4.51
C ILE A 7 -13.45 37.50 3.11
N LYS A 8 -12.21 37.39 2.66
CA LYS A 8 -11.86 36.59 1.48
C LYS A 8 -12.12 35.14 1.85
N ASP A 9 -13.28 34.60 1.46
CA ASP A 9 -13.61 33.18 1.58
C ASP A 9 -12.59 32.34 0.78
N CYS A 10 -11.46 32.07 1.41
CA CYS A 10 -10.24 31.60 0.75
C CYS A 10 -10.15 30.07 0.70
N LYS A 11 -11.27 29.36 0.94
CA LYS A 11 -11.33 27.89 0.94
C LYS A 11 -12.29 27.40 -0.14
N ASP A 12 -11.71 26.81 -1.18
CA ASP A 12 -12.46 26.09 -2.21
C ASP A 12 -12.71 24.64 -1.78
N PHE A 13 -13.92 24.39 -1.30
CA PHE A 13 -14.35 23.06 -0.84
C PHE A 13 -14.85 22.14 -1.95
N HIS A 14 -14.90 22.62 -3.21
CA HIS A 14 -15.34 21.82 -4.35
C HIS A 14 -16.73 21.15 -4.12
N THR A 15 -17.69 21.90 -3.58
CA THR A 15 -19.05 21.41 -3.23
C THR A 15 -19.82 20.77 -4.38
N ASP A 16 -19.43 21.10 -5.61
CA ASP A 16 -20.05 20.67 -6.86
C ASP A 16 -19.52 19.30 -7.32
N LYS A 17 -18.45 18.80 -6.69
CA LYS A 17 -17.81 17.52 -7.04
C LYS A 17 -17.98 16.52 -5.89
N PRO A 18 -18.84 15.49 -6.03
CA PRO A 18 -18.93 14.45 -5.01
C PRO A 18 -17.61 13.68 -4.91
N GLN A 19 -17.20 13.34 -3.68
CA GLN A 19 -16.00 12.53 -3.45
C GLN A 19 -16.23 11.08 -3.94
N PRO A 20 -15.40 10.57 -4.87
CA PRO A 20 -15.47 9.16 -5.27
C PRO A 20 -14.71 8.26 -4.27
N ASN A 21 -15.15 7.02 -4.14
CA ASN A 21 -14.39 5.98 -3.43
C ASN A 21 -13.44 5.26 -4.39
N THR A 22 -12.18 5.10 -3.98
CA THR A 22 -11.19 4.31 -4.73
C THR A 22 -11.33 2.84 -4.39
N LEU A 23 -11.50 1.99 -5.41
CA LEU A 23 -11.61 0.54 -5.23
C LEU A 23 -10.25 -0.13 -5.08
N PHE A 24 -10.16 -1.11 -4.18
CA PHE A 24 -8.99 -1.98 -4.09
C PHE A 24 -9.12 -3.14 -5.10
N ALA A 25 -8.37 -3.07 -6.20
CA ALA A 25 -8.52 -3.95 -7.36
C ALA A 25 -7.82 -5.33 -7.24
N LEU A 26 -7.23 -5.64 -6.09
CA LEU A 26 -6.63 -6.95 -5.84
C LEU A 26 -7.73 -8.00 -5.69
N LYS A 27 -7.54 -9.15 -6.34
CA LYS A 27 -8.55 -10.22 -6.42
C LYS A 27 -9.05 -10.61 -5.03
N CYS A 28 -10.37 -10.64 -4.85
CA CYS A 28 -11.06 -11.02 -3.61
C CYS A 28 -10.68 -10.22 -2.34
N CYS A 29 -9.98 -9.08 -2.46
CA CYS A 29 -9.50 -8.31 -1.30
C CYS A 29 -10.24 -6.97 -1.09
N GLY A 30 -11.33 -6.72 -1.82
CA GLY A 30 -12.03 -5.43 -1.82
C GLY A 30 -12.84 -5.11 -0.56
N ALA A 31 -13.09 -6.09 0.31
CA ALA A 31 -13.85 -5.94 1.57
C ALA A 31 -12.97 -6.07 2.83
N LEU A 32 -11.64 -6.03 2.66
CA LEU A 32 -10.71 -6.03 3.79
C LEU A 32 -10.61 -4.64 4.42
N ASP A 33 -10.24 -4.57 5.69
CA ASP A 33 -9.96 -3.29 6.34
C ASP A 33 -8.75 -2.59 5.68
N CYS A 34 -8.65 -1.28 5.87
CA CYS A 34 -7.63 -0.45 5.24
C CYS A 34 -6.19 -0.90 5.56
N ARG A 35 -5.95 -1.47 6.75
CA ARG A 35 -4.62 -1.93 7.16
C ARG A 35 -4.25 -3.22 6.44
N MET A 36 -5.20 -4.13 6.28
CA MET A 36 -5.01 -5.34 5.49
C MET A 36 -4.78 -5.02 4.01
N GLN A 37 -5.54 -4.07 3.44
CA GLN A 37 -5.31 -3.59 2.07
C GLN A 37 -3.93 -2.94 1.92
N SER A 38 -3.49 -2.13 2.90
CA SER A 38 -2.17 -1.50 2.91
C SER A 38 -1.02 -2.52 2.94
N ARG A 39 -1.13 -3.56 3.77
CA ARG A 39 -0.14 -4.66 3.81
C ARG A 39 -0.07 -5.40 2.48
N LEU A 40 -1.22 -5.69 1.87
CA LEU A 40 -1.28 -6.37 0.57
C LEU A 40 -0.70 -5.50 -0.55
N ALA A 41 -0.86 -4.19 -0.50
CA ALA A 41 -0.26 -3.26 -1.46
C ALA A 41 1.28 -3.19 -1.38
N MET A 42 1.89 -3.61 -0.26
CA MET A 42 3.35 -3.75 -0.17
C MET A 42 3.86 -5.03 -0.85
N ILE A 43 3.05 -6.10 -0.82
CA ILE A 43 3.40 -7.39 -1.42
C ILE A 43 3.12 -7.36 -2.93
N PHE A 44 1.92 -6.93 -3.31
CA PHE A 44 1.46 -6.88 -4.70
C PHE A 44 1.49 -5.45 -5.21
N ASN A 45 2.20 -5.23 -6.32
CA ASN A 45 2.26 -3.92 -6.94
C ASN A 45 0.83 -3.47 -7.36
N PRO A 46 0.35 -2.28 -6.96
CA PRO A 46 -1.02 -1.85 -7.21
C PRO A 46 -1.36 -1.69 -8.70
N ASN A 47 -0.36 -1.40 -9.54
CA ASN A 47 -0.54 -1.23 -10.99
C ASN A 47 -0.63 -2.59 -11.71
N THR A 48 0.25 -3.53 -11.36
CA THR A 48 0.37 -4.81 -12.08
C THR A 48 -0.37 -5.96 -11.40
N ARG A 49 -0.74 -5.81 -10.12
CA ARG A 49 -1.34 -6.84 -9.24
C ARG A 49 -0.51 -8.12 -9.12
N LYS A 50 0.80 -8.01 -9.33
CA LYS A 50 1.76 -9.11 -9.27
C LYS A 50 2.84 -8.83 -8.24
N THR A 51 3.53 -9.88 -7.83
CA THR A 51 4.67 -9.82 -6.92
C THR A 51 5.79 -10.72 -7.42
N VAL A 52 7.02 -10.32 -7.15
CA VAL A 52 8.21 -11.19 -7.28
C VAL A 52 8.74 -11.35 -5.86
N MET A 53 8.61 -12.56 -5.32
CA MET A 53 8.97 -12.87 -3.94
C MET A 53 10.13 -13.87 -3.95
N LEU A 54 11.24 -13.48 -3.32
CA LEU A 54 12.38 -14.37 -3.13
C LEU A 54 12.16 -15.16 -1.83
N ALA A 55 12.01 -16.48 -1.95
CA ALA A 55 11.84 -17.38 -0.82
C ALA A 55 13.17 -18.05 -0.45
N PHE A 56 13.49 -18.06 0.84
CA PHE A 56 14.70 -18.67 1.42
C PHE A 56 14.40 -19.33 2.77
N ASP A 57 13.23 -19.94 2.88
CA ASP A 57 12.70 -20.62 4.06
C ASP A 57 13.10 -22.12 4.14
N HIS A 58 13.82 -22.63 3.13
CA HIS A 58 14.25 -24.04 3.05
C HIS A 58 15.02 -24.53 4.29
N GLY A 59 15.76 -23.63 4.96
CA GLY A 59 16.53 -23.96 6.15
C GLY A 59 15.70 -24.32 7.39
N TYR A 60 14.38 -24.07 7.37
CA TYR A 60 13.51 -24.40 8.51
C TYR A 60 13.48 -25.90 8.84
N PHE A 61 13.58 -26.78 7.83
CA PHE A 61 13.55 -28.24 8.02
C PHE A 61 14.85 -28.92 7.57
N GLN A 62 15.56 -28.36 6.59
CA GLN A 62 16.71 -29.02 5.94
C GLN A 62 18.07 -28.60 6.52
N GLY A 63 18.10 -27.66 7.48
CA GLY A 63 19.35 -27.07 7.95
C GLY A 63 20.01 -26.20 6.86
N PRO A 64 21.33 -25.98 6.89
CA PRO A 64 22.01 -25.14 5.90
C PRO A 64 22.02 -25.83 4.52
N THR A 65 21.00 -25.55 3.71
CA THR A 65 20.89 -26.02 2.32
C THR A 65 21.89 -25.29 1.42
N THR A 66 22.40 -25.98 0.40
CA THR A 66 23.35 -25.42 -0.58
C THR A 66 22.85 -24.09 -1.13
N GLY A 67 23.66 -23.03 -1.00
CA GLY A 67 23.31 -21.67 -1.42
C GLY A 67 22.62 -20.78 -0.37
N LEU A 68 22.14 -21.35 0.74
CA LEU A 68 21.67 -20.63 1.94
C LEU A 68 22.60 -20.82 3.15
N GLU A 69 23.83 -21.25 2.88
CA GLU A 69 24.83 -21.53 3.93
C GLU A 69 25.19 -20.26 4.71
N ARG A 70 25.20 -19.10 4.04
CA ARG A 70 25.54 -17.80 4.63
C ARG A 70 24.70 -16.68 4.03
N ILE A 71 23.55 -16.42 4.63
CA ILE A 71 22.62 -15.34 4.24
C ILE A 71 23.22 -13.95 4.56
N ASP A 72 24.19 -13.92 5.48
CA ASP A 72 24.91 -12.75 5.97
C ASP A 72 25.93 -12.15 4.99
N ILE A 73 26.31 -12.88 3.94
CA ILE A 73 27.32 -12.39 3.00
C ILE A 73 26.70 -11.35 2.06
N HIS A 74 27.17 -10.12 2.18
CA HIS A 74 26.92 -9.06 1.21
C HIS A 74 27.94 -9.20 0.07
N ILE A 75 27.46 -9.43 -1.14
CA ILE A 75 28.26 -9.41 -2.38
C ILE A 75 28.17 -8.01 -2.99
#